data_AF-A0A1U9KTA0-F1
#
_entry.id   AF-A0A1U9KTA0-F1
#
_cell.length_a   1.000
_cell.length_b   1.000
_cell.length_c   1.000
_cell.angle_alpha   90.00
_cell.angle_beta   90.00
_cell.angle_gamma   90.00
#
_symmetry.space_group_name_H-M   'P 1'
#
loop_
_entity.id
_entity.type
_entity.pdbx_description
1 polymer ?
#
loop_
_entity_poly.entity_id
_entity_poly.type
_entity_poly.pdbx_seq_one_letter_code
_entity_poly.pdbx_strand_id
1 'polypeptide(L)' 'MIDGAWDWRDDDAAVDLRRAESVVLAQEFLRCNPVYASSRQQLMRALSPAGASREAELAGFAWPWGLSFPVRSRP' A
#
# COMPACT_ATOMS: atom_id res chain seq x y z
N MET A 1 -28.01 16.00 6.17
CA MET A 1 -27.63 16.11 4.75
C MET A 1 -26.28 16.80 4.73
N ILE A 2 -25.20 16.07 4.46
CA ILE A 2 -23.88 16.66 4.22
C ILE A 2 -23.71 16.60 2.70
N ASP A 3 -24.29 17.57 1.99
CA ASP A 3 -23.94 17.88 0.61
C ASP A 3 -22.83 18.94 0.64
N GLY A 4 -21.67 18.52 1.12
CA GLY A 4 -20.42 19.25 0.91
C GLY A 4 -19.59 18.40 -0.03
N ALA A 5 -19.67 18.65 -1.33
CA ALA A 5 -18.74 18.04 -2.28
C ALA A 5 -17.33 18.39 -1.80
N TRP A 6 -16.57 17.38 -1.36
CA TRP A 6 -15.19 17.56 -0.96
C TRP A 6 -14.42 17.98 -2.20
N ASP A 7 -14.14 19.29 -2.33
CA ASP A 7 -13.30 19.79 -3.41
C ASP A 7 -11.86 19.44 -3.07
N TRP A 8 -11.32 18.45 -3.79
CA TRP A 8 -9.94 18.00 -3.63
C TRP A 8 -8.91 19.09 -3.97
N ARG A 9 -9.34 20.22 -4.54
CA ARG A 9 -8.51 21.39 -4.83
C ARG A 9 -8.41 22.38 -3.67
N ASP A 10 -9.21 22.19 -2.62
CA ASP A 10 -9.12 23.01 -1.42
C ASP A 10 -7.80 22.72 -0.68
N ASP A 11 -7.13 23.76 -0.17
CA ASP A 11 -5.88 23.61 0.56
C ASP A 11 -6.11 22.85 1.87
N ASP A 12 -7.27 23.02 2.51
CA ASP A 12 -7.64 22.28 3.72
C ASP A 12 -7.87 20.79 3.41
N ALA A 13 -8.52 20.50 2.27
CA ALA A 13 -8.64 19.13 1.75
C ALA A 13 -7.27 18.50 1.47
N ALA A 14 -6.34 19.25 0.87
CA ALA A 14 -4.99 18.78 0.59
C ALA A 14 -4.14 18.58 1.85
N VAL A 15 -4.37 19.36 2.91
CA VAL A 15 -3.73 19.17 4.23
C VAL A 15 -4.26 17.91 4.91
N ASP A 16 -5.58 17.68 4.87
CA ASP A 16 -6.19 16.49 5.45
C ASP A 16 -5.85 15.22 4.68
N LEU A 17 -5.79 15.30 3.34
CA LEU A 17 -5.23 14.24 2.50
C LEU A 17 -3.77 13.98 2.87
N ARG A 18 -2.90 15.00 2.94
CA ARG A 18 -1.48 14.79 3.32
C ARG A 18 -1.30 14.19 4.71
N ARG A 19 -2.20 14.51 5.66
CA ARG A 19 -2.24 13.89 6.99
C ARG A 19 -2.69 12.43 6.95
N ALA A 20 -3.62 12.08 6.07
CA ALA A 20 -4.09 10.71 5.83
C ALA A 20 -3.17 9.87 4.92
N GLU A 21 -2.40 10.53 4.05
CA GLU A 21 -1.71 9.95 2.88
C GLU A 21 -0.43 9.22 3.21
N SER A 22 0.18 9.41 4.39
CA SER A 22 1.58 8.98 4.52
C SER A 22 1.78 7.45 4.43
N VAL A 23 0.74 6.63 4.64
CA VAL A 23 0.84 5.17 4.50
C VAL A 23 -0.46 4.51 3.99
N VAL A 24 -1.64 5.08 4.27
CA VAL A 24 -2.91 4.36 4.06
C VAL A 24 -3.41 4.44 2.62
N LEU A 25 -3.46 5.63 2.00
CA LEU A 25 -4.15 5.79 0.72
C LEU A 25 -3.45 5.05 -0.43
N ALA A 26 -2.13 5.20 -0.59
CA ALA A 26 -1.37 4.51 -1.62
C ALA A 26 -1.43 2.98 -1.47
N GLN A 27 -1.44 2.48 -0.24
CA GLN A 27 -1.60 1.05 0.03
C GLN A 27 -3.01 0.57 -0.29
N GLU A 28 -4.05 1.33 0.04
CA GLU A 28 -5.44 0.96 -0.29
C GLU A 28 -5.68 0.97 -1.81
N PHE A 29 -5.16 1.97 -2.55
CA PHE A 29 -5.19 1.95 -4.02
C PHE A 29 -4.50 0.71 -4.59
N LEU A 30 -3.33 0.37 -4.05
CA LEU A 30 -2.58 -0.80 -4.48
C LEU A 30 -3.33 -2.10 -4.18
N ARG A 31 -4.01 -2.20 -3.03
CA ARG A 31 -4.85 -3.36 -2.65
C ARG A 31 -6.05 -3.54 -3.58
N CYS A 32 -6.58 -2.46 -4.13
CA CYS A 32 -7.65 -2.51 -5.12
C CYS A 32 -7.18 -2.96 -6.52
N ASN A 33 -5.88 -2.99 -6.79
CA ASN A 33 -5.36 -3.48 -8.07
C ASN A 33 -5.47 -5.02 -8.14
N PRO A 34 -6.23 -5.60 -9.09
CA PRO A 34 -6.47 -7.04 -9.15
C PRO A 34 -5.20 -7.85 -9.47
N VAL A 35 -4.26 -7.27 -10.21
CA VAL A 35 -2.96 -7.89 -10.52
C VAL A 35 -2.14 -7.95 -9.24
N TYR A 36 -2.03 -6.85 -8.51
CA TYR A 36 -1.34 -6.83 -7.21
C TYR A 36 -1.95 -7.83 -6.22
N ALA A 37 -3.28 -7.82 -6.07
CA ALA A 37 -3.97 -8.67 -5.11
C ALA A 37 -3.78 -10.17 -5.40
N SER A 38 -3.94 -10.58 -6.67
CA SER A 38 -3.75 -11.98 -7.08
C SER A 38 -2.30 -12.44 -6.94
N SER A 39 -1.33 -11.63 -7.38
CA SER A 39 0.09 -11.95 -7.26
C SER A 39 0.54 -11.97 -5.80
N ARG A 40 0.06 -11.05 -4.96
CA ARG A 40 0.34 -11.05 -3.51
C ARG A 40 -0.21 -12.31 -2.85
N GLN A 41 -1.43 -12.72 -3.18
CA GLN A 41 -2.03 -13.94 -2.63
C GLN A 41 -1.26 -15.19 -3.05
N GLN A 42 -0.82 -15.28 -4.30
CA GLN A 42 0.00 -16.38 -4.80
C GLN A 42 1.36 -16.43 -4.08
N LEU A 43 2.02 -15.28 -3.94
CA LEU A 43 3.28 -15.16 -3.22
C LEU A 43 3.14 -15.62 -1.75
N MET A 44 2.11 -15.15 -1.04
CA MET A 44 1.90 -15.55 0.37
C MET A 44 1.61 -17.04 0.54
N ARG A 45 1.05 -17.71 -0.46
CA ARG A 45 0.84 -19.16 -0.46
C ARG A 45 2.11 -19.95 -0.76
N ALA A 46 3.01 -19.39 -1.57
CA ALA A 46 4.27 -20.03 -1.97
C ALA A 46 5.41 -19.78 -0.97
N LEU A 47 5.33 -18.67 -0.23
CA LEU A 47 6.35 -18.26 0.74
C LEU A 47 6.48 -19.26 1.89
N SER A 48 7.70 -19.79 2.05
CA SER A 48 8.07 -20.58 3.22
C SER A 48 8.10 -19.69 4.48
N PRO A 49 7.68 -20.20 5.66
CA PRO A 49 7.43 -19.37 6.84
C PRO A 49 8.64 -18.64 7.43
N ALA A 50 9.89 -18.99 7.09
CA ALA A 50 11.06 -18.34 7.70
C ALA A 50 12.32 -18.36 6.83
N GLY A 51 13.17 -17.33 7.03
CA GLY A 51 14.54 -17.25 6.53
C GLY A 51 14.78 -16.09 5.58
N ALA A 52 16.06 -15.82 5.27
CA ALA A 52 16.50 -14.76 4.36
C ALA A 52 15.88 -14.86 2.95
N SER A 53 15.50 -16.07 2.50
CA SER A 53 14.78 -16.30 1.24
C SER A 53 13.44 -15.56 1.20
N ARG A 54 12.70 -15.57 2.32
CA ARG A 54 11.41 -14.90 2.43
C ARG A 54 11.52 -13.39 2.28
N GLU A 55 12.53 -12.77 2.90
CA GLU A 55 12.74 -11.32 2.77
C GLU A 55 13.14 -10.91 1.35
N ALA A 56 14.01 -11.71 0.70
CA ALA A 56 14.42 -11.48 -0.68
C ALA A 56 13.23 -11.61 -1.66
N GLU A 57 12.39 -12.63 -1.48
CA GLU A 57 11.18 -12.85 -2.28
C GLU A 57 10.16 -11.71 -2.11
N LEU A 58 9.96 -11.24 -0.87
CA LEU A 58 9.10 -10.08 -0.59
C LEU A 58 9.66 -8.80 -1.20
N ALA A 59 10.97 -8.55 -1.08
CA ALA A 59 11.62 -7.38 -1.66
C ALA A 59 11.55 -7.38 -3.20
N GLY A 60 11.78 -8.54 -3.83
CA GLY A 60 11.63 -8.71 -5.27
C GLY A 60 10.20 -8.47 -5.75
N PHE A 61 9.21 -8.90 -4.97
CA PHE A 61 7.81 -8.61 -5.24
C PHE A 61 7.45 -7.14 -5.06
N ALA A 62 8.02 -6.44 -4.07
CA ALA A 62 7.72 -5.01 -3.80
C ALA A 62 8.15 -4.06 -4.90
N TRP A 63 9.35 -4.29 -5.46
CA TRP A 63 10.07 -3.30 -6.25
C TRP A 63 9.24 -2.75 -7.43
N PRO A 64 8.52 -3.59 -8.20
CA PRO A 64 7.65 -3.10 -9.28
C PRO A 64 6.47 -2.22 -8.80
N TRP A 65 6.07 -2.34 -7.53
CA TRP A 65 4.96 -1.61 -6.94
C TRP A 65 5.40 -0.36 -6.17
N GLY A 66 6.69 0.01 -6.23
CA GLY A 66 7.23 1.15 -5.49
C GLY A 66 7.20 0.98 -3.97
N LEU A 67 7.05 -0.26 -3.49
CA LEU A 67 7.04 -0.57 -2.06
C LEU A 67 8.47 -0.72 -1.55
N SER A 68 8.74 -0.26 -0.33
CA SER A 68 9.95 -0.59 0.42
C SER A 68 9.62 -1.71 1.42
N PHE A 69 10.20 -2.90 1.27
CA PHE A 69 10.11 -3.95 2.30
C PHE A 69 11.28 -3.88 3.30
N PRO A 70 11.05 -4.17 4.59
CA PRO A 70 9.74 -4.47 5.18
C PRO A 70 8.85 -3.22 5.15
N VAL A 71 7.56 -3.38 4.81
CA VAL A 71 6.59 -2.29 4.93
C VAL A 71 6.55 -1.95 6.41
N ARG A 72 7.33 -0.95 6.80
CA ARG A 72 7.33 -0.39 8.14
C ARG A 72 6.09 0.49 8.20
N SER A 73 4.96 -0.11 8.53
CA SER A 73 3.91 0.64 9.20
C SER A 73 4.60 1.35 10.37
N ARG A 74 4.63 2.69 10.37
CA ARG A 74 5.22 3.45 11.49
C ARG A 74 4.60 2.94 12.81
N PRO A 75 5.37 2.93 13.92
CA PRO A 75 4.85 2.53 15.22
C PRO A 75 3.65 3.35 15.64
#